data_AF-A0A2A4V6D8-F1
#
_entry.id   AF-A0A2A4V6D8-F1
#
_cell.length_a   1.000
_cell.length_b   1.000
_cell.length_c   1.000
_cell.angle_alpha   90.00
_cell.angle_beta   90.00
_cell.angle_gamma   90.00
#
_symmetry.space_group_name_H-M   'P 1'
#
loop_
_entity.id
_entity.type
_entity.pdbx_description
1 polymer ?
#
loop_
_entity_poly.entity_id
_entity_poly.type
_entity_poly.pdbx_seq_one_letter_code
_entity_poly.pdbx_strand_id
1 'polypeptide(L)' 'MMKVISTVPHHSVVKQCVCRKCGSTLEYTPNDVTENPVTDYTGCTDIYKVINCGNCGTEITVS' A
#
# COMPACT_ATOMS: atom_id res chain seq x y z
N MET A 1 -13.74 -7.11 -25.20
CA MET A 1 -14.04 -5.72 -24.78
C MET A 1 -14.21 -5.70 -23.27
N MET A 2 -13.63 -4.72 -22.60
CA MET A 2 -13.74 -4.57 -21.14
C MET A 2 -14.91 -3.62 -20.84
N LYS A 3 -15.74 -3.97 -19.86
CA LYS A 3 -16.89 -3.17 -19.41
C LYS A 3 -16.75 -2.91 -17.92
N VAL A 4 -16.71 -1.64 -17.54
CA VAL A 4 -16.76 -1.24 -16.13
C VAL A 4 -18.20 -1.38 -15.66
N ILE A 5 -18.40 -2.18 -14.61
CA ILE A 5 -19.71 -2.41 -13.99
C ILE A 5 -19.92 -1.59 -12.72
N SER A 6 -18.82 -1.22 -12.04
CA SER A 6 -18.80 -0.41 -10.82
C SER A 6 -17.43 0.25 -10.68
N THR A 7 -17.41 1.44 -10.09
CA THR A 7 -16.19 2.19 -9.77
C THR A 7 -15.79 2.10 -8.29
N VAL A 8 -16.66 1.51 -7.45
CA VAL A 8 -16.32 1.24 -6.05
C VAL A 8 -15.39 0.03 -6.00
N PRO A 9 -14.23 0.11 -5.33
CA PRO A 9 -13.32 -1.02 -5.18
C PRO A 9 -14.03 -2.23 -4.60
N HIS A 10 -13.86 -3.38 -5.24
CA HIS A 10 -14.45 -4.62 -4.73
C HIS A 10 -13.70 -5.08 -3.47
N HIS A 11 -14.43 -5.55 -2.46
CA HIS A 11 -13.88 -5.96 -1.16
C HIS A 11 -12.78 -7.03 -1.27
N SER A 12 -12.75 -7.81 -2.35
CA SER A 12 -11.69 -8.81 -2.59
C SER A 12 -10.33 -8.21 -2.94
N VAL A 13 -10.30 -6.95 -3.39
CA VAL A 13 -9.08 -6.23 -3.78
C VAL A 13 -8.65 -5.25 -2.70
N VAL A 14 -9.61 -4.79 -1.90
CA VAL A 14 -9.41 -3.87 -0.80
C VAL A 14 -8.69 -4.58 0.36
N LYS A 15 -7.63 -3.95 0.87
CA LYS A 15 -6.92 -4.36 2.07
C LYS A 15 -7.07 -3.29 3.14
N GLN A 16 -7.00 -3.73 4.40
CA GLN A 16 -7.05 -2.84 5.56
C GLN A 16 -5.79 -2.99 6.40
N CYS A 17 -5.27 -1.89 6.91
CA CYS A 17 -4.19 -1.89 7.88
C CYS A 17 -4.37 -0.76 8.89
N VAL A 18 -3.67 -0.86 10.02
CA VAL A 18 -3.67 0.19 11.03
C VAL A 18 -2.36 0.95 10.95
N CYS A 19 -2.45 2.29 10.86
CA CYS A 19 -1.27 3.15 10.96
C CYS A 19 -0.66 3.03 12.36
N ARG A 20 0.58 2.56 12.44
CA ARG A 20 1.30 2.40 13.72
C ARG A 20 1.66 3.73 14.40
N LYS A 21 1.59 4.86 13.66
CA LYS A 21 1.92 6.18 14.20
C LYS A 21 0.72 6.89 14.81
N CYS A 22 -0.40 6.97 14.08
CA CYS A 22 -1.59 7.71 14.54
C CYS A 22 -2.78 6.81 14.94
N GLY A 23 -2.67 5.49 14.76
CA GLY A 23 -3.73 4.54 15.13
C GLY A 23 -4.92 4.50 14.18
N SER A 24 -4.92 5.27 13.09
CA SER A 24 -6.01 5.27 12.11
C SER A 24 -6.04 3.97 11.30
N THR A 25 -7.23 3.42 11.11
CA THR A 25 -7.47 2.32 10.15
C THR A 25 -7.50 2.89 8.74
N LEU A 26 -6.67 2.34 7.86
CA LEU A 26 -6.56 2.73 6.47
C LEU A 26 -7.09 1.61 5.60
N GLU A 27 -7.85 1.99 4.58
CA GLU A 27 -8.30 1.12 3.51
C GLU A 27 -7.52 1.48 2.25
N TYR A 28 -6.95 0.48 1.58
CA TYR A 28 -6.09 0.68 0.41
C TYR A 28 -6.26 -0.44 -0.60
N THR A 29 -5.98 -0.13 -1.87
CA THR A 29 -5.93 -1.07 -2.98
C THR A 29 -4.49 -1.33 -3.40
N PRO A 30 -4.20 -2.38 -4.19
CA PRO A 30 -2.86 -2.61 -4.72
C PRO A 30 -2.29 -1.44 -5.53
N ASN A 31 -3.15 -0.59 -6.09
CA ASN A 31 -2.74 0.59 -6.84
C ASN A 31 -2.23 1.73 -5.95
N ASP A 32 -2.57 1.72 -4.66
CA ASP A 32 -2.08 2.69 -3.68
C ASP A 32 -0.70 2.31 -3.12
N VAL A 33 -0.21 1.11 -3.43
CA VAL A 33 1.07 0.58 -2.96
C VAL A 33 2.20 1.05 -3.86
N THR A 34 3.20 1.67 -3.26
CA THR A 34 4.46 2.04 -3.91
C THR A 34 5.52 1.00 -3.59
N GLU A 35 6.29 0.57 -4.59
CA GLU A 35 7.40 -0.36 -4.42
C GLU A 35 8.71 0.42 -4.39
N ASN A 36 9.44 0.29 -3.28
CA ASN A 36 10.74 0.91 -3.11
C ASN A 36 11.81 -0.20 -3.09
N PRO A 37 12.71 -0.24 -4.08
CA PRO A 37 13.86 -1.14 -4.05
C PRO A 37 14.92 -0.57 -3.10
N VAL A 38 15.42 -1.39 -2.18
CA VAL A 38 16.63 -1.11 -1.40
C VAL A 38 17.70 -2.12 -1.79
N THR A 39 18.84 -1.60 -2.22
CA THR A 39 20.02 -2.41 -2.55
C THR A 39 21.00 -2.31 -1.40
N ASP A 40 21.42 -3.45 -0.86
CA ASP A 40 22.41 -3.52 0.20
C ASP A 40 23.84 -3.39 -0.32
N TYR A 41 24.80 -3.31 0.61
CA TYR A 41 26.23 -3.18 0.29
C TYR A 41 26.82 -4.42 -0.40
N THR A 42 26.13 -5.56 -0.39
CA THR A 42 26.54 -6.80 -1.07
C THR A 42 25.94 -6.94 -2.47
N GLY A 43 25.06 -6.00 -2.87
CA GLY A 43 24.40 -5.97 -4.17
C GLY A 43 23.05 -6.71 -4.22
N CYS A 44 22.57 -7.24 -3.10
CA CYS A 44 21.23 -7.82 -3.02
C CYS A 44 20.18 -6.70 -2.99
N THR A 45 19.13 -6.84 -3.80
CA THR A 45 18.03 -5.88 -3.85
C THR A 45 16.77 -6.50 -3.29
N ASP A 46 16.24 -5.91 -2.23
CA ASP A 46 14.94 -6.24 -1.66
C ASP A 46 13.92 -5.17 -2.04
N ILE A 47 12.68 -5.59 -2.29
CA ILE A 47 11.58 -4.68 -2.60
C ILE A 47 10.65 -4.65 -1.40
N TYR A 48 10.51 -3.47 -0.79
CA TYR A 48 9.50 -3.25 0.24
C TYR A 48 8.37 -2.39 -0.33
N LYS A 49 7.15 -2.79 0.03
CA LYS A 49 5.91 -2.15 -0.38
C LYS A 49 5.50 -1.16 0.69
N VAL A 50 5.21 0.08 0.29
CA VAL A 50 4.81 1.15 1.20
C VAL A 50 3.50 1.79 0.74
N ILE A 51 2.73 2.29 1.70
CA ILE A 51 1.59 3.16 1.47
C ILE A 51 1.73 4.42 2.31
N ASN A 52 1.15 5.52 1.87
CA ASN A 52 1.11 6.76 2.64
C ASN A 52 -0.18 6.84 3.47
N CYS A 53 -0.04 7.09 4.77
CA CYS A 53 -1.19 7.35 5.62
C CYS A 53 -1.84 8.68 5.24
N GLY A 54 -3.09 8.66 4.76
CA GLY A 54 -3.83 9.88 4.41
C GLY A 54 -4.10 10.83 5.57
N ASN A 55 -3.98 10.38 6.82
CA ASN A 55 -4.20 11.22 8.01
C ASN A 55 -2.91 11.91 8.50
N CYS A 56 -1.81 11.18 8.66
CA CYS A 56 -0.57 11.71 9.23
C CYS A 56 0.61 11.81 8.25
N GLY A 57 0.38 11.48 6.97
CA GLY A 57 1.39 11.53 5.90
C GLY A 57 2.58 10.59 6.09
N THR A 58 2.49 9.63 7.01
CA THR A 58 3.60 8.73 7.31
C THR A 58 3.55 7.49 6.42
N GLU A 59 4.70 7.11 5.89
CA GLU A 59 4.86 5.88 5.13
C GLU A 59 4.74 4.66 6.04
N ILE A 60 3.92 3.70 5.60
CA ILE A 60 3.67 2.45 6.31
C ILE A 60 4.09 1.33 5.38
N THR A 61 5.01 0.48 5.84
CA THR A 61 5.36 -0.74 5.12
C THR A 61 4.23 -1.76 5.21
N VAL A 62 3.80 -2.28 4.08
CA VAL A 62 2.76 -3.30 3.94
C VAL A 62 3.35 -4.53 3.26
N SER A 63 2.84 -5.71 3.59
CA SER A 63 3.24 -7.00 2.98
C SER A 63 2.16 -7.56 2.06
#